data_AF-A0A4Q3AKK6-F1
#
_entry.id   AF-A0A4Q3AKK6-F1
#
_cell.length_a   1.000
_cell.length_b   1.000
_cell.length_c   1.000
_cell.angle_alpha   90.00
_cell.angle_beta   90.00
_cell.angle_gamma   90.00
#
_symmetry.space_group_name_H-M   'P 1'
#
loop_
_entity.id
_entity.type
_entity.pdbx_description
1 polymer ?
#
loop_
_entity_poly.entity_id
_entity_poly.type
_entity_poly.pdbx_seq_one_letter_code
_entity_poly.pdbx_strand_id
1 'polypeptide(L)' 'RFSRAYIRHLFRAGEILALRLLSFHNLHFFLRLAANAREAISEGKFLEFKESFIRRYTQSKSE' A
#
# COMPACT_ATOMS: atom_id res chain seq x y z
N ARG A 1 -9.91 10.87 -8.40
CA ARG A 1 -9.64 9.43 -8.16
C ARG A 1 -9.07 8.87 -9.45
N PHE A 2 -7.87 8.29 -9.45
CA PHE A 2 -7.22 7.78 -10.67
C PHE A 2 -7.35 6.26 -10.73
N SER A 3 -7.68 5.72 -11.90
CA SER A 3 -7.78 4.27 -12.09
C SER A 3 -6.38 3.65 -12.29
N ARG A 4 -6.24 2.34 -11.99
CA ARG A 4 -4.99 1.61 -12.26
C ARG A 4 -4.62 1.63 -13.75
N ALA A 5 -5.62 1.56 -14.64
CA ALA A 5 -5.43 1.64 -16.08
C ALA A 5 -4.87 3.01 -16.50
N TYR A 6 -5.40 4.10 -15.91
CA TYR A 6 -4.93 5.45 -16.20
C TYR A 6 -3.49 5.68 -15.71
N ILE A 7 -3.16 5.23 -14.48
CA ILE A 7 -1.78 5.31 -13.97
C ILE A 7 -0.83 4.50 -14.85
N ARG A 8 -1.24 3.30 -15.30
CA ARG A 8 -0.45 2.48 -16.22
C ARG A 8 -0.22 3.16 -17.57
N HIS A 9 -1.25 3.82 -18.10
CA HIS A 9 -1.14 4.61 -19.33
C HIS A 9 -0.12 5.74 -19.17
N LEU A 10 -0.24 6.57 -18.12
CA LEU A 10 0.70 7.66 -17.86
C LEU A 10 2.13 7.15 -17.68
N PHE A 11 2.30 6.02 -16.98
CA PHE A 11 3.61 5.41 -16.77
C PHE A 11 4.24 4.96 -18.10
N ARG A 12 3.44 4.35 -19.00
CA ARG A 12 3.90 3.97 -20.35
C ARG A 12 4.19 5.16 -21.24
N ALA A 13 3.48 6.27 -21.05
CA ALA A 13 3.69 7.51 -21.79
C ALA A 13 4.92 8.32 -21.32
N GLY A 14 5.58 7.90 -20.24
CA GLY A 14 6.74 8.63 -19.69
C GLY A 14 6.36 9.90 -18.90
N GLU A 15 5.10 10.03 -18.51
CA GLU A 15 4.58 11.23 -17.85
C GLU A 15 5.02 11.31 -16.38
N ILE A 16 5.60 12.44 -15.97
CA ILE A 16 6.02 12.69 -14.58
C ILE A 16 4.85 12.58 -13.59
N LEU A 17 3.63 12.82 -14.05
CA LEU A 17 2.41 12.67 -13.25
C LEU A 17 2.26 11.23 -12.73
N ALA A 18 2.65 10.22 -13.51
CA ALA A 18 2.62 8.82 -13.06
C ALA A 18 3.45 8.62 -11.80
N LEU A 19 4.68 9.16 -11.80
CA LEU A 19 5.60 9.06 -10.66
C LEU A 19 5.06 9.79 -9.43
N ARG A 20 4.49 10.98 -9.60
CA ARG A 20 3.85 11.72 -8.49
C ARG A 20 2.70 10.94 -7.87
N LEU A 21 1.81 10.39 -8.70
CA LEU A 21 0.67 9.62 -8.24
C LEU A 21 1.08 8.33 -7.53
N LEU A 22 2.11 7.63 -8.04
CA LEU A 22 2.67 6.45 -7.39
C LEU A 22 3.32 6.80 -6.05
N SER A 23 4.08 7.89 -5.99
CA SER A 23 4.69 8.35 -4.73
C SER A 23 3.65 8.69 -3.67
N PHE A 24 2.58 9.42 -4.03
CA PHE A 24 1.49 9.70 -3.09
C PHE A 24 0.76 8.43 -2.65
N HIS A 25 0.50 7.50 -3.56
CA HIS A 25 -0.11 6.22 -3.22
C HIS A 25 0.76 5.41 -2.25
N ASN A 26 2.05 5.29 -2.55
CA ASN A 26 3.00 4.53 -1.74
C ASN A 26 3.15 5.15 -0.34
N LEU A 27 3.31 6.47 -0.25
CA LEU A 27 3.43 7.15 1.02
C LEU A 27 2.17 6.96 1.87
N HIS A 28 0.99 7.13 1.28
CA HIS A 28 -0.28 6.89 1.98
C HIS A 28 -0.38 5.44 2.49
N PHE A 29 0.02 4.46 1.66
CA PHE A 29 0.06 3.05 2.06
C PHE A 29 0.97 2.82 3.27
N PHE A 30 2.21 3.31 3.24
CA PHE A 30 3.18 3.13 4.33
C PHE A 30 2.76 3.84 5.61
N LEU A 31 2.26 5.07 5.51
CA LEU A 31 1.77 5.82 6.67
C LEU A 31 0.60 5.10 7.35
N ARG A 32 -0.34 4.57 6.55
CA ARG A 32 -1.48 3.79 7.07
C ARG A 32 -1.01 2.46 7.68
N LEU A 33 -0.08 1.77 7.04
CA LEU A 33 0.49 0.53 7.56
C LEU A 33 1.13 0.75 8.94
N ALA A 34 1.93 1.81 9.07
CA ALA A 34 2.57 2.17 10.32
C ALA A 34 1.56 2.64 11.39
N ALA A 35 0.50 3.35 11.00
CA ALA A 35 -0.57 3.76 11.91
C ALA A 35 -1.27 2.54 12.52
N ASN A 36 -1.71 1.60 11.68
CA ASN A 36 -2.37 0.38 12.14
C ASN A 36 -1.44 -0.49 12.99
N ALA A 37 -0.15 -0.54 12.67
CA ALA A 37 0.84 -1.23 13.47
C ALA A 37 0.96 -0.61 14.88
N ARG A 38 1.01 0.73 14.97
CA ARG A 38 1.07 1.44 16.27
C ARG A 38 -0.18 1.18 17.10
N GLU A 39 -1.37 1.21 16.48
CA GLU A 39 -2.64 0.88 17.14
C GLU A 39 -2.62 -0.56 17.69
N ALA A 40 -2.23 -1.53 16.88
CA ALA A 40 -2.13 -2.92 17.31
C ALA A 40 -1.10 -3.14 18.44
N ILE A 41 0.00 -2.38 18.45
CA ILE A 41 0.97 -2.39 19.56
C ILE A 41 0.32 -1.84 20.84
N SER A 42 -0.41 -0.72 20.75
CA SER A 42 -1.07 -0.12 21.92
C SER A 42 -2.15 -1.03 22.53
N GLU A 43 -2.76 -1.89 21.71
CA GLU A 43 -3.74 -2.89 22.15
C GLU A 43 -3.12 -4.24 22.57
N GLY A 44 -1.80 -4.42 22.44
CA GLY A 44 -1.13 -5.70 22.69
C GLY A 44 -1.41 -6.79 21.65
N LYS A 45 -1.98 -6.44 20.49
CA LYS A 45 -2.38 -7.37 19.41
C LYS A 45 -1.46 -7.35 18.19
N PHE A 46 -0.22 -6.86 18.34
CA PHE A 46 0.68 -6.68 17.21
C PHE A 46 0.98 -7.97 16.44
N LEU A 47 1.12 -9.11 17.13
CA LEU A 47 1.39 -10.40 16.47
C LEU A 47 0.23 -10.82 15.56
N GLU A 48 -1.01 -10.70 16.02
CA GLU A 48 -2.20 -11.00 15.21
C GLU A 48 -2.31 -10.08 13.99
N PHE A 49 -2.05 -8.78 14.19
CA PHE A 49 -1.99 -7.80 13.11
C PHE A 49 -0.93 -8.18 12.07
N LYS A 50 0.28 -8.52 12.51
CA LYS A 50 1.39 -8.92 11.63
C LYS A 50 1.02 -10.15 10.80
N GLU A 51 0.55 -11.22 11.45
CA GLU A 51 0.21 -12.48 10.76
C GLU A 51 -0.91 -12.30 9.74
N SER A 52 -1.96 -11.55 10.11
CA SER A 52 -3.06 -11.24 9.19
C SER A 52 -2.64 -10.34 8.03
N PHE A 53 -1.74 -9.37 8.27
CA PHE A 53 -1.18 -8.53 7.22
C PHE A 53 -0.33 -9.34 6.25
N ILE A 54 0.63 -10.12 6.76
CA ILE A 54 1.54 -10.93 5.93
C ILE A 54 0.74 -11.91 5.08
N ARG A 55 -0.20 -12.65 5.69
CA ARG A 55 -1.05 -13.60 4.97
C ARG A 55 -1.77 -12.97 3.78
N ARG A 56 -2.39 -11.80 3.97
CA ARG A 56 -3.07 -11.08 2.87
C ARG A 56 -2.09 -10.58 1.82
N TYR A 57 -0.93 -10.06 2.25
CA TYR A 57 0.05 -9.48 1.35
C TYR A 57 0.76 -10.53 0.48
N THR A 58 1.01 -11.72 1.03
CA THR A 58 1.62 -12.84 0.28
C THR A 58 0.61 -13.55 -0.60
N GLN A 59 -0.64 -13.74 -0.17
CA GLN A 59 -1.70 -14.30 -1.01
C GLN A 59 -1.94 -13.46 -2.27
N SER A 60 -1.94 -12.13 -2.14
CA SER A 60 -2.06 -11.22 -3.29
C SER A 60 -0.90 -11.31 -4.29
N LYS A 61 0.20 -12.01 -3.95
CA LYS A 61 1.40 -12.14 -4.77
C LYS A 61 1.48 -13.50 -5.50
N SER A 62 0.56 -14.42 -5.21
CA SER A 62 0.51 -15.79 -5.75
C SER A 62 -0.44 -15.95 -6.95
N GLU A 63 -1.08 -14.87 -7.39
CA GLU A 63 -1.84 -14.73 -8.65
C GLU A 63 -1.10 -13.80 -9.61
#